data_AF-A0A7X9DZX3-F1
#
_entry.id   AF-A0A7X9DZX3-F1
#
_cell.length_a   1.000
_cell.length_b   1.000
_cell.length_c   1.000
_cell.angle_alpha   90.00
_cell.angle_beta   90.00
_cell.angle_gamma   90.00
#
_symmetry.space_group_name_H-M   'P 1'
#
loop_
_entity.id
_entity.type
_entity.pdbx_description
1 polymer ?
#
loop_
_entity_poly.entity_id
_entity_poly.type
_entity_poly.pdbx_seq_one_letter_code
_entity_poly.pdbx_strand_id
1 'polypeptide(L)'
;MNETFKEYLERHRTKFVKLTEKQEKELAKIYMEAAARIKEQAQSIIDKKSLSYAEARIRINSLLREASRLTNNFEGILNKALIESADLGQEVNRIAMSQYEKSLLKNGIKIDLQRILYKVNEEAVNYTFNKIWEDGLKLSDRVWKLDRITKQEIERIIMQNIVSGGSASDKITISALQNLLNPAYTPAKLTSLHGKRVSYEASRLLRTEMSVAFNEADRLSSEKNPGSTGLKWLVAIGACESCQALDGQPVSEVGYPPLHPNCFDKETEVLTSEGWKYFKDITGSEKILSVNLENGQSEWVKINKKVNYLFNGKLVSYKSLNCDLVVTPDHNQVVMFREKQKGRKDAGVWKLVKENDLSNYDFKFLGTIPNYKGNIVDKIKIGRYEFETDSFVEFLGYYLSEGSISKPKRGHWQIKISQQKEEAKELMLKVARKLFDKIWDSKDGFYIPLLDEELITYFRKLGKSYDKYIPEEIKQLDKKYLKIFLDAYLIGDG
;
A
#
# COMPACT_ATOMS: atom_id res chain seq x y z
N MET A 1 15.07 -25.00 -27.56
CA MET A 1 13.84 -25.70 -27.14
C MET A 1 13.30 -26.40 -28.38
N ASN A 2 13.03 -27.71 -28.33
CA ASN A 2 12.43 -28.40 -29.48
C ASN A 2 11.07 -27.74 -29.81
N GLU A 3 10.81 -27.50 -31.09
CA GLU A 3 9.58 -26.86 -31.60
C GLU A 3 8.33 -27.55 -31.07
N THR A 4 8.37 -28.89 -30.97
CA THR A 4 7.30 -29.71 -30.39
C THR A 4 7.03 -29.36 -28.92
N PHE A 5 8.07 -29.10 -28.11
CA PHE A 5 7.89 -28.77 -26.69
C PHE A 5 7.30 -27.37 -26.49
N LYS A 6 7.62 -26.43 -27.38
CA LYS A 6 7.02 -25.09 -27.38
C LYS A 6 5.52 -25.15 -27.67
N GLU A 7 5.11 -25.93 -28.66
CA GLU A 7 3.70 -26.19 -28.96
C GLU A 7 2.96 -26.83 -27.77
N TYR A 8 3.61 -27.76 -27.05
CA TYR A 8 3.04 -28.34 -25.83
C TYR A 8 2.79 -27.27 -24.75
N LEU A 9 3.76 -26.38 -24.50
CA LEU A 9 3.62 -25.31 -23.51
C LEU A 9 2.52 -24.30 -23.89
N GLU A 10 2.42 -23.92 -25.16
CA GLU A 10 1.37 -23.01 -25.64
C GLU A 10 -0.02 -23.63 -25.56
N ARG A 11 -0.15 -24.90 -25.94
CA ARG A 11 -1.40 -25.66 -25.78
C ARG A 11 -1.80 -25.76 -24.30
N HIS A 12 -0.82 -25.94 -23.42
CA HIS A 12 -1.02 -26.06 -21.99
C HIS A 12 -1.49 -24.75 -21.35
N ARG A 13 -0.88 -23.63 -21.71
CA ARG A 13 -1.34 -22.28 -21.32
C ARG A 13 -2.77 -22.03 -21.77
N THR A 14 -3.07 -22.39 -23.01
CA THR A 14 -4.43 -22.27 -23.56
C THR A 14 -5.43 -23.10 -22.76
N LYS A 15 -5.05 -24.32 -22.33
CA LYS A 15 -5.88 -25.13 -21.43
C LYS A 15 -6.10 -24.44 -20.08
N PHE A 16 -5.09 -23.80 -19.50
CA PHE A 16 -5.21 -23.11 -18.20
C PHE A 16 -6.13 -21.90 -18.29
N VAL A 17 -6.02 -21.11 -19.36
CA VAL A 17 -6.92 -19.98 -19.64
C VAL A 17 -8.36 -20.49 -19.80
N LYS A 18 -8.58 -21.52 -20.62
CA LYS A 18 -9.92 -22.12 -20.80
C LYS A 18 -10.49 -22.71 -19.51
N LEU A 19 -9.65 -23.33 -18.69
CA LEU A 19 -10.04 -23.82 -17.37
C LEU A 19 -10.48 -22.65 -16.47
N THR A 20 -9.70 -21.58 -16.42
CA THR A 20 -10.04 -20.37 -15.67
C THR A 20 -11.37 -19.77 -16.13
N GLU A 21 -11.55 -19.59 -17.43
CA GLU A 21 -12.82 -19.09 -18.00
C GLU A 21 -14.01 -20.00 -17.67
N LYS A 22 -13.83 -21.32 -17.72
CA LYS A 22 -14.87 -22.30 -17.38
C LYS A 22 -15.26 -22.18 -15.91
N GLN A 23 -14.28 -22.12 -15.01
CA GLN A 23 -14.51 -22.02 -13.57
C GLN A 23 -15.12 -20.67 -13.18
N GLU A 24 -14.74 -19.58 -13.86
CA GLU A 24 -15.38 -18.27 -13.67
C GLU A 24 -16.84 -18.25 -14.16
N LYS A 25 -17.16 -18.94 -15.26
CA LYS A 25 -18.55 -19.11 -15.72
C LYS A 25 -19.37 -19.96 -14.75
N GLU A 26 -18.79 -21.03 -14.21
CA GLU A 26 -19.43 -21.88 -13.19
C GLU A 26 -19.71 -21.07 -11.92
N LEU A 27 -18.73 -20.30 -11.45
CA LEU A 27 -18.87 -19.37 -10.33
C LEU A 27 -19.96 -18.34 -10.59
N ALA A 28 -19.94 -17.70 -11.76
CA ALA A 28 -20.91 -16.69 -12.13
C ALA A 28 -22.34 -17.24 -12.11
N LYS A 29 -22.55 -18.48 -12.57
CA LYS A 29 -23.84 -19.16 -12.53
C LYS A 29 -24.36 -19.31 -11.09
N ILE A 30 -23.53 -19.77 -10.16
CA ILE A 30 -23.92 -19.91 -8.75
C ILE A 30 -24.28 -18.56 -8.13
N TYR A 31 -23.52 -17.52 -8.44
CA TYR A 31 -23.80 -16.16 -7.96
C TYR A 31 -25.10 -15.60 -8.55
N MET A 32 -25.38 -15.85 -9.82
CA MET A 32 -26.65 -15.46 -10.46
C MET A 32 -27.85 -16.20 -9.85
N GLU A 33 -27.73 -17.51 -9.60
CA GLU A 33 -28.77 -18.31 -8.95
C GLU A 33 -29.03 -17.85 -7.50
N ALA A 34 -27.97 -17.58 -6.74
CA ALA A 34 -28.10 -17.06 -5.38
C ALA A 34 -28.74 -15.66 -5.37
N ALA A 35 -28.36 -14.79 -6.31
CA ALA A 35 -28.99 -13.49 -6.48
C ALA A 35 -30.49 -13.60 -6.81
N ALA A 36 -30.87 -14.55 -7.67
CA ALA A 36 -32.28 -14.80 -8.01
C ALA A 36 -33.09 -15.28 -6.79
N ARG A 37 -32.56 -16.25 -6.03
CA ARG A 37 -33.19 -16.75 -4.79
C ARG A 37 -33.31 -15.66 -3.72
N ILE A 38 -32.25 -14.88 -3.51
CA ILE A 38 -32.24 -13.77 -2.56
C ILE A 38 -33.23 -12.69 -2.98
N LYS A 39 -33.35 -12.40 -4.29
CA LYS A 39 -34.37 -11.48 -4.81
C LYS A 39 -35.78 -11.98 -4.53
N GLU A 40 -36.09 -13.24 -4.84
CA GLU A 40 -37.41 -13.84 -4.60
C GLU A 40 -37.77 -13.79 -3.11
N GLN A 41 -36.84 -14.19 -2.25
CA GLN A 41 -37.03 -14.14 -0.80
C GLN A 41 -37.16 -12.69 -0.31
N ALA A 42 -36.33 -11.76 -0.79
CA ALA A 42 -36.45 -10.35 -0.46
C ALA A 42 -37.82 -9.80 -0.85
N GLN A 43 -38.32 -10.09 -2.06
CA GLN A 43 -39.65 -9.68 -2.52
C GLN A 43 -40.76 -10.17 -1.58
N SER A 44 -40.69 -11.43 -1.13
CA SER A 44 -41.66 -12.01 -0.19
C SER A 44 -41.68 -11.31 1.20
N ILE A 45 -40.54 -10.72 1.58
CA ILE A 45 -40.39 -9.94 2.82
C ILE A 45 -41.01 -8.56 2.61
N ILE A 46 -40.74 -8.02 1.43
CA ILE A 46 -41.05 -6.67 0.97
C ILE A 46 -42.55 -6.44 0.71
N ASP A 47 -43.29 -7.46 0.28
CA ASP A 47 -44.71 -7.32 -0.07
C ASP A 47 -45.65 -7.25 1.14
N LYS A 48 -45.15 -7.37 2.38
CA LYS A 48 -45.98 -7.26 3.60
C LYS A 48 -45.90 -5.85 4.21
N LYS A 49 -47.03 -5.13 4.20
CA LYS A 49 -47.17 -3.84 4.92
C LYS A 49 -46.92 -4.06 6.42
N SER A 50 -46.14 -3.15 7.02
CA SER A 50 -45.87 -3.04 8.48
C SER A 50 -45.39 -4.34 9.14
N LEU A 51 -44.09 -4.65 8.98
CA LEU A 51 -43.41 -5.71 9.72
C LEU A 51 -42.93 -5.22 11.08
N SER A 52 -43.15 -6.01 12.13
CA SER A 52 -42.47 -5.78 13.41
C SER A 52 -40.96 -6.06 13.28
N TYR A 53 -40.15 -5.43 14.13
CA TYR A 53 -38.69 -5.63 14.16
C TYR A 53 -38.30 -7.12 14.31
N ALA A 54 -39.07 -7.88 15.10
CA ALA A 54 -38.84 -9.32 15.29
C ALA A 54 -39.08 -10.13 14.00
N GLU A 55 -40.14 -9.82 13.25
CA GLU A 55 -40.45 -10.49 11.98
C GLU A 55 -39.45 -10.14 10.88
N ALA A 56 -38.99 -8.88 10.84
CA ALA A 56 -37.91 -8.46 9.93
C ALA A 56 -36.62 -9.24 10.23
N ARG A 57 -36.27 -9.43 11.50
CA ARG A 57 -35.07 -10.17 11.92
C ARG A 57 -35.13 -11.66 11.58
N ILE A 58 -36.28 -12.33 11.76
CA ILE A 58 -36.48 -13.73 11.34
C ILE A 58 -36.27 -13.90 9.83
N ARG A 59 -36.75 -12.93 9.05
CA ARG A 59 -36.66 -12.93 7.59
C ARG A 59 -35.25 -12.62 7.08
N ILE A 60 -34.55 -11.67 7.71
CA ILE A 60 -33.12 -11.41 7.48
C ILE A 60 -32.31 -12.69 7.73
N ASN A 61 -32.59 -13.41 8.83
CA ASN A 61 -31.92 -14.68 9.11
C ASN A 61 -32.09 -15.72 7.99
N SER A 62 -33.21 -15.70 7.25
CA SER A 62 -33.41 -16.58 6.10
C SER A 62 -32.50 -16.23 4.91
N LEU A 63 -32.34 -14.94 4.63
CA LEU A 63 -31.42 -14.46 3.59
C LEU A 63 -29.96 -14.71 3.95
N LEU A 64 -29.62 -14.59 5.24
CA LEU A 64 -28.28 -14.94 5.73
C LEU A 64 -27.96 -16.44 5.59
N ARG A 65 -28.98 -17.32 5.62
CA ARG A 65 -28.80 -18.75 5.30
C ARG A 65 -28.47 -18.99 3.83
N GLU A 66 -29.09 -18.23 2.91
CA GLU A 66 -28.73 -18.30 1.48
C GLU A 66 -27.31 -17.78 1.22
N ALA A 67 -26.88 -16.73 1.94
CA ALA A 67 -25.49 -16.27 1.88
C ALA A 67 -24.51 -17.37 2.33
N SER A 68 -24.80 -18.10 3.41
CA SER A 68 -23.98 -19.25 3.82
C SER A 68 -23.95 -20.36 2.75
N ARG A 69 -25.09 -20.65 2.10
CA ARG A 69 -25.15 -21.64 1.01
C ARG A 69 -24.28 -21.22 -0.18
N LEU A 70 -24.28 -19.93 -0.51
CA LEU A 70 -23.42 -19.37 -1.55
C LEU A 70 -21.93 -19.60 -1.23
N THR A 71 -21.52 -19.37 0.02
CA THR A 71 -20.16 -19.65 0.49
C THR A 71 -19.79 -21.12 0.34
N ASN A 72 -20.64 -22.05 0.80
CA ASN A 72 -20.37 -23.49 0.69
C ASN A 72 -20.25 -23.93 -0.79
N ASN A 73 -21.09 -23.39 -1.65
CA ASN A 73 -21.03 -23.66 -3.08
C ASN A 73 -19.75 -23.10 -3.72
N PHE A 74 -19.31 -21.91 -3.29
CA PHE A 74 -18.04 -21.33 -3.70
C PHE A 74 -16.85 -22.19 -3.27
N GLU A 75 -16.84 -22.69 -2.02
CA GLU A 75 -15.81 -23.63 -1.55
C GLU A 75 -15.75 -24.89 -2.42
N GLY A 76 -16.90 -25.45 -2.79
CA GLY A 76 -16.96 -26.60 -3.70
C GLY A 76 -16.30 -26.34 -5.07
N ILE A 77 -16.61 -25.19 -5.69
CA ILE A 77 -15.97 -24.77 -6.94
C ILE A 77 -14.47 -24.55 -6.75
N LEU A 78 -14.10 -23.84 -5.68
CA LEU A 78 -12.71 -23.53 -5.37
C LEU A 78 -11.89 -24.81 -5.24
N ASN A 79 -12.33 -25.77 -4.42
CA ASN A 79 -11.64 -27.05 -4.22
C ASN A 79 -11.42 -27.79 -5.54
N LYS A 80 -12.48 -27.91 -6.36
CA LYS A 80 -12.42 -28.53 -7.69
C LYS A 80 -11.45 -27.77 -8.61
N ALA A 81 -11.52 -26.45 -8.63
CA ALA A 81 -10.68 -25.61 -9.47
C ALA A 81 -9.20 -25.70 -9.08
N LEU A 82 -8.88 -25.81 -7.78
CA LEU A 82 -7.50 -26.02 -7.31
C LEU A 82 -6.94 -27.36 -7.76
N ILE A 83 -7.72 -28.45 -7.63
CA ILE A 83 -7.32 -29.79 -8.08
C ILE A 83 -7.10 -29.79 -9.60
N GLU A 84 -8.06 -29.27 -10.37
CA GLU A 84 -7.94 -29.20 -11.84
C GLU A 84 -6.76 -28.31 -12.28
N SER A 85 -6.48 -27.23 -11.55
CA SER A 85 -5.35 -26.33 -11.83
C SER A 85 -4.01 -26.98 -11.51
N ALA A 86 -3.90 -27.69 -10.37
CA ALA A 86 -2.70 -28.41 -10.00
C ALA A 86 -2.44 -29.60 -10.93
N ASP A 87 -3.48 -30.32 -11.35
CA ASP A 87 -3.38 -31.39 -12.35
C ASP A 87 -2.86 -30.90 -13.67
N LEU A 88 -3.35 -29.74 -14.09
CA LEU A 88 -2.85 -29.08 -15.26
C LEU A 88 -1.38 -28.69 -15.04
N GLY A 89 -1.02 -28.00 -13.95
CA GLY A 89 0.36 -27.59 -13.66
C GLY A 89 1.42 -28.70 -13.84
N GLN A 90 1.11 -29.95 -13.47
CA GLN A 90 2.03 -31.09 -13.65
C GLN A 90 1.98 -31.80 -15.03
N GLU A 91 1.02 -31.49 -15.90
CA GLU A 91 0.75 -32.22 -17.14
C GLU A 91 1.96 -32.20 -18.09
N VAL A 92 2.65 -31.06 -18.18
CA VAL A 92 3.84 -30.90 -19.05
C VAL A 92 4.95 -31.87 -18.65
N ASN A 93 5.28 -31.90 -17.36
CA ASN A 93 6.29 -32.82 -16.82
C ASN A 93 5.86 -34.28 -16.96
N ARG A 94 4.58 -34.58 -16.71
CA ARG A 94 4.03 -35.94 -16.89
C ARG A 94 4.17 -36.43 -18.33
N ILE A 95 3.86 -35.58 -19.32
CA ILE A 95 4.01 -35.91 -20.74
C ILE A 95 5.49 -36.13 -21.09
N ALA A 96 6.38 -35.24 -20.63
CA ALA A 96 7.82 -35.37 -20.88
C ALA A 96 8.38 -36.68 -20.31
N MET A 97 8.00 -37.04 -19.08
CA MET A 97 8.39 -38.32 -18.47
C MET A 97 7.83 -39.52 -19.23
N SER A 98 6.56 -39.48 -19.65
CA SER A 98 5.96 -40.57 -20.44
C SER A 98 6.68 -40.81 -21.76
N GLN A 99 7.15 -39.74 -22.43
CA GLN A 99 7.97 -39.87 -23.63
C GLN A 99 9.32 -40.52 -23.33
N TYR A 100 9.95 -40.16 -22.21
CA TYR A 100 11.21 -40.75 -21.79
C TYR A 100 11.07 -42.23 -21.40
N GLU A 101 10.00 -42.60 -20.66
CA GLU A 101 9.63 -43.99 -20.36
C GLU A 101 9.50 -44.83 -21.64
N LYS A 102 8.78 -44.33 -22.65
CA LYS A 102 8.62 -45.03 -23.94
C LYS A 102 9.96 -45.23 -24.65
N SER A 103 10.88 -44.29 -24.53
CA SER A 103 12.23 -44.41 -25.10
C SER A 103 13.05 -45.46 -24.36
N LEU A 104 12.99 -45.49 -23.04
CA LEU A 104 13.68 -46.50 -22.22
C LEU A 104 13.12 -47.91 -22.48
N LEU A 105 11.80 -48.04 -22.62
CA LEU A 105 11.14 -49.31 -22.92
C LEU A 105 11.60 -49.90 -24.27
N LYS A 106 11.78 -49.06 -25.29
CA LYS A 106 12.35 -49.48 -26.59
C LYS A 106 13.77 -50.05 -26.45
N ASN A 107 14.51 -49.63 -25.43
CA ASN A 107 15.85 -50.11 -25.10
C ASN A 107 15.84 -51.22 -24.03
N GLY A 108 14.67 -51.83 -23.75
CA GLY A 108 14.54 -52.95 -22.82
C GLY A 108 14.48 -52.57 -21.34
N ILE A 109 14.47 -51.28 -21.00
CA ILE A 109 14.40 -50.81 -19.60
C ILE A 109 12.96 -50.46 -19.25
N LYS A 110 12.36 -51.22 -18.33
CA LYS A 110 11.01 -50.95 -17.82
C LYS A 110 11.07 -50.18 -16.51
N ILE A 111 10.66 -48.92 -16.54
CA ILE A 111 10.56 -48.05 -15.37
C ILE A 111 9.28 -47.20 -15.46
N ASP A 112 8.69 -46.89 -14.30
CA ASP A 112 7.56 -45.97 -14.17
C ASP A 112 8.07 -44.70 -13.48
N LEU A 113 8.39 -43.68 -14.29
CA LEU A 113 8.87 -42.37 -13.87
C LEU A 113 7.73 -41.47 -13.41
N GLN A 114 6.53 -41.65 -13.99
CA GLN A 114 5.33 -40.92 -13.57
C GLN A 114 4.98 -41.19 -12.11
N ARG A 115 5.41 -42.32 -11.54
CA ARG A 115 5.23 -42.62 -10.13
C ARG A 115 5.81 -41.55 -9.19
N ILE A 116 6.84 -40.84 -9.62
CA ILE A 116 7.45 -39.77 -8.84
C ILE A 116 6.51 -38.56 -8.68
N LEU A 117 5.53 -38.40 -9.59
CA LEU A 117 4.59 -37.28 -9.62
C LEU A 117 3.29 -37.51 -8.82
N TYR A 118 3.01 -38.72 -8.31
CA TYR A 118 1.71 -39.08 -7.70
C TYR A 118 1.21 -38.11 -6.62
N LYS A 119 2.11 -37.51 -5.84
CA LYS A 119 1.76 -36.59 -4.74
C LYS A 119 1.82 -35.11 -5.10
N VAL A 120 2.24 -34.76 -6.31
CA VAL A 120 2.46 -33.35 -6.68
C VAL A 120 1.17 -32.53 -6.61
N ASN A 121 0.05 -33.07 -7.09
CA ASN A 121 -1.23 -32.37 -7.01
C ASN A 121 -1.63 -32.11 -5.56
N GLU A 122 -1.63 -33.16 -4.73
CA GLU A 122 -1.98 -33.07 -3.32
C GLU A 122 -1.08 -32.08 -2.57
N GLU A 123 0.23 -32.13 -2.81
CA GLU A 123 1.20 -31.20 -2.22
C GLU A 123 0.95 -29.75 -2.66
N ALA A 124 0.68 -29.51 -3.95
CA ALA A 124 0.41 -28.16 -4.47
C ALA A 124 -0.92 -27.58 -3.95
N VAL A 125 -1.96 -28.40 -3.86
CA VAL A 125 -3.24 -28.00 -3.26
C VAL A 125 -3.07 -27.74 -1.77
N ASN A 126 -2.40 -28.63 -1.04
CA ASN A 126 -2.09 -28.44 0.38
C ASN A 126 -1.27 -27.19 0.62
N TYR A 127 -0.28 -26.90 -0.23
CA TYR A 127 0.46 -25.65 -0.19
C TYR A 127 -0.48 -24.46 -0.34
N THR A 128 -1.37 -24.47 -1.33
CA THR A 128 -2.31 -23.38 -1.59
C THR A 128 -3.24 -23.13 -0.40
N PHE A 129 -3.76 -24.18 0.25
CA PHE A 129 -4.58 -24.04 1.46
C PHE A 129 -3.82 -23.53 2.68
N ASN A 130 -2.60 -24.03 2.87
CA ASN A 130 -1.78 -23.72 4.04
C ASN A 130 -0.95 -22.46 3.89
N LYS A 131 -0.86 -21.92 2.67
CA LYS A 131 -0.21 -20.66 2.38
C LYS A 131 -0.84 -19.56 3.24
N ILE A 132 -0.04 -19.05 4.17
CA ILE A 132 -0.39 -17.86 4.93
C ILE A 132 -0.03 -16.68 4.04
N TRP A 133 -1.05 -15.92 3.65
CA TRP A 133 -0.84 -14.70 2.90
C TRP A 133 -0.37 -13.57 3.83
N GLU A 134 0.12 -12.49 3.25
CA GLU A 134 0.76 -11.36 3.96
C GLU A 134 -0.13 -10.69 5.03
N ASP A 135 -1.46 -10.84 4.92
CA ASP A 135 -2.43 -10.37 5.92
C ASP A 135 -2.64 -11.36 7.07
N GLY A 136 -1.80 -12.40 7.17
CA GLY A 136 -1.88 -13.48 8.16
C GLY A 136 -3.01 -14.46 7.89
N LEU A 137 -3.76 -14.29 6.79
CA LEU A 137 -4.94 -15.07 6.47
C LEU A 137 -4.56 -16.22 5.52
N LYS A 138 -5.01 -17.42 5.86
CA LYS A 138 -5.01 -18.57 4.94
C LYS A 138 -6.17 -18.46 3.97
N LEU A 139 -6.20 -19.38 2.99
CA LEU A 139 -7.33 -19.48 2.07
C LEU A 139 -8.67 -19.63 2.80
N SER A 140 -8.73 -20.47 3.83
CA SER A 140 -9.93 -20.66 4.66
C SER A 140 -10.42 -19.35 5.29
N ASP A 141 -9.51 -18.53 5.82
CA ASP A 141 -9.84 -17.27 6.46
C ASP A 141 -10.36 -16.25 5.43
N ARG A 142 -9.85 -16.30 4.20
CA ARG A 142 -10.28 -15.45 3.08
C ARG A 142 -11.68 -15.81 2.61
N VAL A 143 -11.97 -17.10 2.51
CA VAL A 143 -13.34 -17.58 2.24
C VAL A 143 -14.29 -17.16 3.36
N TRP A 144 -13.89 -17.32 4.62
CA TRP A 144 -14.70 -16.89 5.77
C TRP A 144 -14.94 -15.38 5.80
N LYS A 145 -13.92 -14.58 5.46
CA LYS A 145 -14.05 -13.13 5.34
C LYS A 145 -15.02 -12.72 4.24
N LEU A 146 -14.99 -13.41 3.10
CA LEU A 146 -15.92 -13.19 1.99
C LEU A 146 -17.36 -13.50 2.41
N ASP A 147 -17.59 -14.62 3.10
CA ASP A 147 -18.89 -14.97 3.69
C ASP A 147 -19.42 -13.88 4.63
N ARG A 148 -18.57 -13.44 5.56
CA ARG A 148 -18.93 -12.40 6.53
C ARG A 148 -19.28 -11.07 5.85
N ILE A 149 -18.50 -10.64 4.86
CA ILE A 149 -18.76 -9.41 4.09
C ILE A 149 -20.09 -9.53 3.34
N THR A 150 -20.35 -10.68 2.71
CA THR A 150 -21.59 -10.93 1.98
C THR A 150 -22.81 -10.78 2.89
N LYS A 151 -22.77 -11.42 4.06
CA LYS A 151 -23.83 -11.36 5.07
C LYS A 151 -24.06 -9.93 5.56
N GLN A 152 -22.99 -9.21 5.90
CA GLN A 152 -23.05 -7.84 6.38
C GLN A 152 -23.64 -6.87 5.34
N GLU A 153 -23.26 -6.99 4.08
CA GLU A 153 -23.79 -6.12 3.02
C GLU A 153 -25.26 -6.41 2.72
N ILE A 154 -25.69 -7.68 2.73
CA ILE A 154 -27.11 -8.03 2.62
C ILE A 154 -27.91 -7.43 3.78
N GLU A 155 -27.45 -7.60 5.01
CA GLU A 155 -28.10 -7.03 6.20
C GLU A 155 -28.15 -5.51 6.13
N ARG A 156 -27.05 -4.84 5.76
CA ARG A 156 -26.97 -3.38 5.62
C ARG A 156 -27.99 -2.86 4.60
N ILE A 157 -28.04 -3.44 3.39
CA ILE A 157 -28.93 -3.01 2.32
C ILE A 157 -30.39 -3.08 2.77
N ILE A 158 -30.76 -4.16 3.47
CA ILE A 158 -32.13 -4.37 3.95
C ILE A 158 -32.44 -3.44 5.12
N MET A 159 -31.55 -3.32 6.10
CA MET A 159 -31.75 -2.47 7.27
C MET A 159 -31.81 -0.98 6.92
N GLN A 160 -31.01 -0.52 5.95
CA GLN A 160 -31.08 0.87 5.48
C GLN A 160 -32.44 1.20 4.87
N ASN A 161 -33.02 0.28 4.09
CA ASN A 161 -34.35 0.44 3.53
C ASN A 161 -35.43 0.50 4.63
N ILE A 162 -35.34 -0.39 5.64
CA ILE A 162 -36.26 -0.44 6.79
C ILE A 162 -36.20 0.86 7.61
N VAL A 163 -34.99 1.32 7.96
CA VAL A 163 -34.79 2.52 8.82
C VAL A 163 -35.25 3.79 8.12
N SER A 164 -35.09 3.89 6.81
CA SER A 164 -35.45 5.10 6.05
C SER A 164 -36.95 5.25 5.82
N GLY A 165 -37.78 4.36 6.37
CA GLY A 165 -39.23 4.35 6.17
C GLY A 165 -39.63 4.11 4.71
N GLY A 166 -38.70 3.64 3.88
CA GLY A 166 -38.96 3.30 2.50
C GLY A 166 -40.03 2.21 2.43
N SER A 167 -40.92 2.30 1.45
CA SER A 167 -41.76 1.15 1.12
C SER A 167 -40.83 -0.03 0.90
N ALA A 168 -41.11 -1.15 1.54
CA ALA A 168 -40.28 -2.33 1.39
C ALA A 168 -40.19 -2.74 -0.11
N SER A 169 -41.14 -2.33 -0.96
CA SER A 169 -41.12 -2.48 -2.42
C SER A 169 -40.20 -1.52 -3.19
N ASP A 170 -39.14 -1.05 -2.56
CA ASP A 170 -38.20 -0.13 -3.19
C ASP A 170 -37.35 -0.85 -4.24
N LYS A 171 -37.56 -0.47 -5.50
CA LYS A 171 -36.75 -0.93 -6.65
C LYS A 171 -35.25 -0.71 -6.42
N ILE A 172 -34.89 0.29 -5.61
CA ILE A 172 -33.50 0.62 -5.27
C ILE A 172 -32.84 -0.49 -4.44
N THR A 173 -33.55 -1.04 -3.44
CA THR A 173 -33.04 -2.12 -2.58
C THR A 173 -32.82 -3.41 -3.36
N ILE A 174 -33.77 -3.76 -4.23
CA ILE A 174 -33.65 -4.92 -5.11
C ILE A 174 -32.48 -4.73 -6.09
N SER A 175 -32.34 -3.54 -6.67
CA SER A 175 -31.20 -3.22 -7.53
C SER A 175 -29.87 -3.30 -6.77
N ALA A 176 -29.82 -2.85 -5.52
CA ALA A 176 -28.61 -2.92 -4.69
C ALA A 176 -28.21 -4.37 -4.38
N LEU A 177 -29.17 -5.24 -4.02
CA LEU A 177 -28.93 -6.68 -3.82
C LEU A 177 -28.48 -7.37 -5.11
N GLN A 178 -29.07 -6.99 -6.26
CA GLN A 178 -28.63 -7.49 -7.56
C GLN A 178 -27.21 -7.04 -7.90
N ASN A 179 -26.85 -5.78 -7.62
CA ASN A 179 -25.50 -5.25 -7.89
C ASN A 179 -24.42 -5.90 -7.03
N LEU A 180 -24.76 -6.29 -5.80
CA LEU A 180 -23.85 -6.97 -4.87
C LEU A 180 -23.44 -8.36 -5.37
N LEU A 181 -24.40 -9.11 -5.94
CA LEU A 181 -24.26 -10.54 -6.22
C LEU A 181 -24.22 -10.90 -7.71
N ASN A 182 -24.71 -10.04 -8.61
CA ASN A 182 -24.72 -10.34 -10.05
C ASN A 182 -23.37 -9.97 -10.71
N PRO A 183 -22.60 -10.96 -11.20
CA PRO A 183 -21.32 -10.72 -11.86
C PRO A 183 -21.44 -10.02 -13.23
N ALA A 184 -22.62 -10.04 -13.87
CA ALA A 184 -22.86 -9.46 -15.18
C ALA A 184 -23.32 -7.98 -15.14
N TYR A 185 -23.49 -7.40 -13.94
CA TYR A 185 -24.01 -6.04 -13.82
C TYR A 185 -22.93 -4.98 -14.11
N THR A 186 -23.12 -4.25 -15.22
CA THR A 186 -22.39 -3.01 -15.54
C THR A 186 -23.30 -1.80 -15.23
N PRO A 187 -22.97 -0.95 -14.24
CA PRO A 187 -23.54 0.38 -14.20
C PRO A 187 -22.67 1.32 -15.05
N ALA A 188 -23.34 2.15 -15.86
CA ALA A 188 -22.78 3.34 -16.46
C ALA A 188 -21.93 4.12 -15.42
N LYS A 189 -20.78 4.64 -15.86
CA LYS A 189 -19.90 5.62 -15.18
C LYS A 189 -19.98 5.66 -13.65
N LEU A 190 -18.91 5.21 -12.98
CA LEU A 190 -18.68 5.38 -11.55
C LEU A 190 -19.05 6.79 -11.07
N THR A 191 -20.17 6.91 -10.38
CA THR A 191 -20.42 8.00 -9.43
C THR A 191 -20.38 7.42 -8.01
N SER A 192 -19.82 8.22 -7.12
CA SER A 192 -19.40 8.01 -5.72
C SER A 192 -20.44 7.49 -4.70
N LEU A 193 -21.22 6.44 -4.99
CA LEU A 193 -22.14 5.84 -4.00
C LEU A 193 -21.90 4.33 -3.78
N HIS A 194 -21.81 3.97 -2.50
CA HIS A 194 -21.13 2.80 -1.94
C HIS A 194 -21.82 1.44 -2.18
N GLY A 195 -21.03 0.47 -2.66
CA GLY A 195 -21.27 -0.97 -2.51
C GLY A 195 -20.06 -1.80 -2.95
N LYS A 196 -19.64 -2.79 -2.15
CA LYS A 196 -18.64 -3.78 -2.56
C LYS A 196 -19.24 -4.76 -3.57
N ARG A 197 -18.45 -5.28 -4.51
CA ARG A 197 -18.88 -6.33 -5.45
C ARG A 197 -18.34 -7.68 -4.98
N VAL A 198 -19.15 -8.42 -4.22
CA VAL A 198 -18.74 -9.72 -3.64
C VAL A 198 -18.43 -10.74 -4.74
N SER A 199 -19.22 -10.75 -5.82
CA SER A 199 -19.00 -11.64 -6.98
C SER A 199 -17.63 -11.41 -7.64
N TYR A 200 -17.18 -10.16 -7.72
CA TYR A 200 -15.86 -9.80 -8.23
C TYR A 200 -14.74 -10.22 -7.26
N GLU A 201 -14.93 -10.02 -5.95
CA GLU A 201 -13.97 -10.46 -4.95
C GLU A 201 -13.79 -11.99 -4.96
N ALA A 202 -14.89 -12.74 -5.14
CA ALA A 202 -14.88 -14.19 -5.29
C ALA A 202 -14.16 -14.66 -6.56
N SER A 203 -14.44 -14.04 -7.72
CA SER A 203 -13.74 -14.36 -8.99
C SER A 203 -12.26 -14.04 -8.90
N ARG A 204 -11.89 -12.91 -8.28
CA ARG A 204 -10.47 -12.57 -8.08
C ARG A 204 -9.78 -13.57 -7.16
N LEU A 205 -10.42 -13.96 -6.06
CA LEU A 205 -9.88 -14.98 -5.16
C LEU A 205 -9.69 -16.30 -5.90
N LEU A 206 -10.72 -16.78 -6.60
CA LEU A 206 -10.66 -18.00 -7.41
C LEU A 206 -9.47 -17.98 -8.39
N ARG A 207 -9.35 -16.93 -9.22
CA ARG A 207 -8.25 -16.81 -10.19
C ARG A 207 -6.87 -16.81 -9.54
N THR A 208 -6.73 -16.10 -8.43
CA THR A 208 -5.45 -15.98 -7.72
C THR A 208 -5.02 -17.35 -7.20
N GLU A 209 -5.92 -18.06 -6.52
CA GLU A 209 -5.60 -19.35 -5.91
C GLU A 209 -5.41 -20.46 -6.97
N MET A 210 -6.18 -20.43 -8.07
CA MET A 210 -5.94 -21.30 -9.23
C MET A 210 -4.54 -21.11 -9.81
N SER A 211 -4.09 -19.86 -9.96
CA SER A 211 -2.74 -19.56 -10.45
C SER A 211 -1.67 -20.03 -9.47
N VAL A 212 -1.88 -19.91 -8.16
CA VAL A 212 -0.96 -20.41 -7.14
C VAL A 212 -0.85 -21.93 -7.22
N ALA A 213 -1.98 -22.66 -7.24
CA ALA A 213 -2.00 -24.11 -7.32
C ALA A 213 -1.36 -24.64 -8.62
N PHE A 214 -1.66 -23.99 -9.75
CA PHE A 214 -1.04 -24.32 -11.04
C PHE A 214 0.47 -24.15 -11.00
N ASN A 215 0.95 -22.97 -10.58
CA ASN A 215 2.37 -22.67 -10.57
C ASN A 215 3.09 -23.57 -9.56
N GLU A 216 2.53 -23.84 -8.38
CA GLU A 216 3.16 -24.71 -7.39
C GLU A 216 3.26 -26.16 -7.87
N ALA A 217 2.25 -26.68 -8.56
CA ALA A 217 2.31 -28.01 -9.16
C ALA A 217 3.36 -28.10 -10.28
N ASP A 218 3.51 -27.05 -11.09
CA ASP A 218 4.58 -26.95 -12.10
C ASP A 218 5.96 -26.95 -11.43
N ARG A 219 6.13 -26.22 -10.33
CA ARG A 219 7.37 -26.18 -9.53
C ARG A 219 7.75 -27.56 -9.04
N LEU A 220 6.85 -28.18 -8.28
CA LEU A 220 7.06 -29.46 -7.62
C LEU A 220 7.27 -30.58 -8.63
N SER A 221 6.49 -30.59 -9.73
CA SER A 221 6.69 -31.60 -10.79
C SER A 221 8.03 -31.44 -11.50
N SER A 222 8.49 -30.20 -11.69
CA SER A 222 9.78 -29.90 -12.31
C SER A 222 10.96 -30.26 -11.40
N GLU A 223 10.86 -29.99 -10.09
CA GLU A 223 11.89 -30.37 -9.10
C GLU A 223 12.03 -31.89 -8.98
N LYS A 224 10.90 -32.61 -9.05
CA LYS A 224 10.89 -34.06 -9.00
C LYS A 224 11.25 -34.72 -10.34
N ASN A 225 11.39 -33.95 -11.41
CA ASN A 225 11.75 -34.47 -12.72
C ASN A 225 13.26 -34.66 -12.87
N PRO A 226 13.77 -35.90 -12.98
CA PRO A 226 15.21 -36.16 -13.06
C PRO A 226 15.86 -35.61 -14.34
N GLY A 227 15.06 -35.33 -15.37
CA GLY A 227 15.54 -34.67 -16.60
C GLY A 227 15.49 -33.14 -16.55
N SER A 228 14.95 -32.55 -15.48
CA SER A 228 14.88 -31.10 -15.32
C SER A 228 16.23 -30.55 -14.84
N THR A 229 16.73 -29.54 -15.54
CA THR A 229 17.96 -28.82 -15.16
C THR A 229 17.66 -27.49 -14.48
N GLY A 230 16.39 -27.11 -14.38
CA GLY A 230 15.94 -25.86 -13.81
C GLY A 230 14.65 -25.35 -14.47
N LEU A 231 14.09 -24.32 -13.86
CA LEU A 231 12.91 -23.62 -14.35
C LEU A 231 13.32 -22.28 -14.94
N LYS A 232 12.64 -21.87 -16.01
CA LYS A 232 12.78 -20.54 -16.59
C LYS A 232 11.43 -19.89 -16.74
N TRP A 233 11.43 -18.58 -16.61
CA TRP A 233 10.28 -17.77 -16.91
C TRP A 233 9.98 -17.86 -18.40
N LEU A 234 8.70 -18.06 -18.68
CA LEU A 234 8.17 -17.94 -20.02
C LEU A 234 6.98 -17.02 -19.91
N VAL A 235 7.02 -15.92 -20.62
CA VAL A 235 6.05 -14.85 -20.46
C VAL A 235 4.88 -15.08 -21.42
N ALA A 236 3.68 -14.64 -21.05
CA ALA A 236 2.53 -14.73 -21.92
C ALA A 236 2.58 -13.64 -23.01
N ILE A 237 2.01 -13.93 -24.18
CA ILE A 237 1.85 -12.94 -25.26
C ILE A 237 1.00 -11.78 -24.72
N GLY A 238 1.48 -10.54 -24.85
CA GLY A 238 0.81 -9.35 -24.33
C GLY A 238 1.11 -9.02 -22.86
N ALA A 239 2.09 -9.67 -22.22
CA ALA A 239 2.54 -9.27 -20.89
C ALA A 239 3.18 -7.88 -20.89
N CYS A 240 3.14 -7.21 -19.73
CA CYS A 240 3.76 -5.90 -19.56
C CYS A 240 5.29 -5.99 -19.69
N GLU A 241 5.95 -4.86 -19.96
CA GLU A 241 7.40 -4.75 -20.19
C GLU A 241 8.23 -5.38 -19.06
N SER A 242 7.85 -5.18 -17.79
CA SER A 242 8.55 -5.81 -16.66
C SER A 242 8.40 -7.32 -16.61
N CYS A 243 7.27 -7.87 -17.06
CA CYS A 243 7.12 -9.30 -17.21
C CYS A 243 7.91 -9.80 -18.41
N GLN A 244 7.91 -9.08 -19.54
CA GLN A 244 8.69 -9.43 -20.74
C GLN A 244 10.20 -9.52 -20.44
N ALA A 245 10.72 -8.66 -19.56
CA ALA A 245 12.10 -8.71 -19.10
C ALA A 245 12.46 -10.01 -18.36
N LEU A 246 11.47 -10.70 -17.78
CA LEU A 246 11.66 -12.00 -17.15
C LEU A 246 11.68 -13.13 -18.20
N ASP A 247 11.28 -12.92 -19.45
CA ASP A 247 11.19 -14.00 -20.43
C ASP A 247 12.54 -14.68 -20.65
N GLY A 248 12.58 -15.99 -20.45
CA GLY A 248 13.79 -16.82 -20.54
C GLY A 248 14.67 -16.80 -19.29
N GLN A 249 14.44 -15.94 -18.30
CA GLN A 249 15.27 -15.85 -17.08
C GLN A 249 15.10 -17.08 -16.18
N PRO A 250 16.17 -17.61 -15.56
CA PRO A 250 16.06 -18.70 -14.61
C PRO A 250 15.25 -18.30 -13.37
N VAL A 251 14.26 -19.11 -12.99
CA VAL A 251 13.41 -18.87 -11.82
C VAL A 251 14.23 -18.82 -10.52
N SER A 252 15.35 -19.55 -10.46
CA SER A 252 16.30 -19.52 -9.34
C SER A 252 16.92 -18.14 -9.09
N GLU A 253 16.97 -17.28 -10.10
CA GLU A 253 17.62 -15.96 -10.02
C GLU A 253 16.62 -14.83 -9.71
N VAL A 254 15.38 -14.95 -10.19
CA VAL A 254 14.38 -13.88 -10.13
C VAL A 254 13.19 -14.18 -9.19
N GLY A 255 13.07 -15.39 -8.68
CA GLY A 255 12.00 -15.81 -7.78
C GLY A 255 10.79 -16.43 -8.48
N TYR A 256 9.91 -17.05 -7.68
CA TYR A 256 8.73 -17.80 -8.13
C TYR A 256 7.47 -16.92 -8.22
N PRO A 257 6.61 -17.05 -9.24
CA PRO A 257 5.37 -16.30 -9.34
C PRO A 257 4.39 -16.57 -8.16
N PRO A 258 3.54 -15.60 -7.78
CA PRO A 258 3.42 -14.26 -8.37
C PRO A 258 4.41 -13.25 -7.74
N LEU A 259 5.05 -12.43 -8.58
CA LEU A 259 5.82 -11.25 -8.19
C LEU A 259 5.00 -9.98 -8.46
N HIS A 260 5.38 -8.86 -7.82
CA HIS A 260 4.87 -7.47 -7.88
C HIS A 260 4.15 -7.08 -6.58
N PRO A 261 4.74 -6.18 -5.76
CA PRO A 261 4.87 -4.76 -6.16
C PRO A 261 6.11 -3.98 -5.68
N ASN A 262 6.40 -2.89 -6.40
CA ASN A 262 7.14 -1.66 -6.07
C ASN A 262 7.26 -1.33 -4.56
N CYS A 263 8.22 -1.91 -3.84
CA CYS A 263 8.33 -1.73 -2.39
C CYS A 263 9.68 -1.16 -1.96
N PHE A 264 9.69 -0.57 -0.76
CA PHE A 264 10.89 -0.20 -0.03
C PHE A 264 11.31 -1.35 0.88
N ASP A 265 12.56 -1.33 1.34
CA ASP A 265 13.00 -2.22 2.39
C ASP A 265 12.38 -1.86 3.76
N LYS A 266 12.69 -2.67 4.77
CA LYS A 266 12.13 -2.49 6.13
C LYS A 266 12.76 -1.33 6.91
N GLU A 267 13.93 -0.85 6.50
CA GLU A 267 14.71 0.18 7.20
C GLU A 267 14.50 1.58 6.59
N THR A 268 13.94 1.67 5.39
CA THR A 268 13.51 2.95 4.78
C THR A 268 12.47 3.64 5.66
N GLU A 269 12.66 4.92 5.93
CA GLU A 269 11.71 5.77 6.64
C GLU A 269 10.83 6.57 5.68
N VAL A 270 9.60 6.85 6.08
CA VAL A 270 8.70 7.77 5.38
C VAL A 270 8.17 8.84 6.31
N LEU A 271 7.93 10.02 5.76
CA LEU A 271 7.38 11.14 6.51
C LEU A 271 5.87 11.02 6.61
N THR A 272 5.38 10.84 7.84
CA THR A 272 3.96 10.77 8.17
C THR A 272 3.48 12.05 8.86
N SER A 273 2.17 12.21 9.02
CA SER A 273 1.58 13.31 9.78
C SER A 273 1.98 13.32 11.27
N GLU A 274 2.61 12.25 11.75
CA GLU A 274 3.12 12.11 13.11
C GLU A 274 4.66 12.15 13.17
N GLY A 275 5.32 12.51 12.07
CA GLY A 275 6.78 12.50 11.92
C GLY A 275 7.31 11.32 11.12
N TRP A 276 8.63 11.15 11.12
CA TRP A 276 9.31 10.04 10.44
C TRP A 276 9.01 8.71 11.14
N LYS A 277 8.67 7.70 10.35
CA LYS A 277 8.46 6.32 10.81
C LYS A 277 9.11 5.36 9.81
N TYR A 278 9.66 4.26 10.30
CA TYR A 278 10.07 3.15 9.43
C TYR A 278 8.87 2.65 8.62
N PHE A 279 9.10 2.32 7.35
CA PHE A 279 8.08 1.85 6.42
C PHE A 279 7.35 0.60 6.95
N LYS A 280 8.09 -0.28 7.63
CA LYS A 280 7.54 -1.46 8.32
C LYS A 280 6.61 -1.12 9.49
N ASP A 281 6.74 0.04 10.13
CA ASP A 281 6.04 0.39 11.38
C ASP A 281 4.78 1.23 11.13
N ILE A 282 4.52 1.63 9.88
CA ILE A 282 3.30 2.35 9.49
C ILE A 282 2.07 1.49 9.77
N THR A 283 1.07 2.04 10.45
CA THR A 283 -0.14 1.27 10.83
C THR A 283 -1.28 1.43 9.82
N GLY A 284 -1.26 2.51 9.03
CA GLY A 284 -2.25 2.80 8.00
C GLY A 284 -3.31 3.82 8.42
N SER A 285 -3.33 4.22 9.70
CA SER A 285 -4.17 5.32 10.19
C SER A 285 -3.57 6.69 9.89
N GLU A 286 -2.25 6.76 9.73
CA GLU A 286 -1.52 7.99 9.47
C GLU A 286 -1.73 8.49 8.04
N LYS A 287 -1.48 9.79 7.82
CA LYS A 287 -1.28 10.32 6.47
C LYS A 287 0.20 10.30 6.13
N ILE A 288 0.54 10.08 4.86
CA ILE A 288 1.91 10.13 4.34
C ILE A 288 2.07 11.39 3.49
N LEU A 289 3.26 12.00 3.53
CA LEU A 289 3.59 13.11 2.66
C LEU A 289 3.84 12.60 1.23
N SER A 290 3.13 13.17 0.26
CA SER A 290 3.29 12.90 -1.16
C SER A 290 3.53 14.20 -1.92
N VAL A 291 4.02 14.11 -3.16
CA VAL A 291 4.15 15.25 -4.07
C VAL A 291 3.29 15.00 -5.30
N ASN A 292 2.41 15.94 -5.61
CA ASN A 292 1.65 15.93 -6.85
C ASN A 292 2.59 16.35 -8.01
N LEU A 293 2.86 15.44 -8.94
CA LEU A 293 3.83 15.68 -10.02
C LEU A 293 3.32 16.67 -11.09
N GLU A 294 2.03 16.94 -11.16
CA GLU A 294 1.47 17.90 -12.13
C GLU A 294 1.74 19.35 -11.70
N ASN A 295 1.59 19.64 -10.40
CA ASN A 295 1.71 21.01 -9.88
C ASN A 295 2.95 21.23 -8.98
N GLY A 296 3.65 20.16 -8.60
CA GLY A 296 4.85 20.18 -7.77
C GLY A 296 4.61 20.49 -6.29
N GLN A 297 3.36 20.44 -5.81
CA GLN A 297 3.00 20.72 -4.43
C GLN A 297 3.00 19.46 -3.58
N SER A 298 3.27 19.61 -2.28
CA SER A 298 3.15 18.53 -1.31
C SER A 298 1.71 18.37 -0.83
N GLU A 299 1.31 17.14 -0.55
CA GLU A 299 -0.02 16.80 -0.02
C GLU A 299 0.05 15.67 1.00
N TRP A 300 -0.79 15.75 2.02
CA TRP A 300 -0.98 14.68 3.01
C TRP A 300 -2.02 13.70 2.52
N VAL A 301 -1.57 12.53 2.04
CA VAL A 301 -2.44 11.50 1.46
C VAL A 301 -2.77 10.41 2.48
N LYS A 302 -4.00 9.87 2.40
CA LYS A 302 -4.42 8.72 3.22
C LYS A 302 -3.85 7.43 2.63
N ILE A 303 -3.42 6.53 3.52
CA ILE A 303 -2.97 5.20 3.12
C ILE A 303 -4.20 4.33 2.84
N ASN A 304 -4.40 3.93 1.59
CA ASN A 304 -5.52 3.05 1.22
C ASN A 304 -5.24 1.59 1.58
N LYS A 305 -3.99 1.14 1.40
CA LYS A 305 -3.55 -0.23 1.66
C LYS A 305 -2.04 -0.25 1.90
N LYS A 306 -1.60 -1.06 2.86
CA LYS A 306 -0.19 -1.42 3.08
C LYS A 306 0.11 -2.78 2.43
N VAL A 307 1.25 -2.90 1.77
CA VAL A 307 1.75 -4.16 1.18
C VAL A 307 3.10 -4.48 1.81
N ASN A 308 3.32 -5.74 2.18
CA ASN A 308 4.55 -6.18 2.83
C ASN A 308 4.78 -7.67 2.55
N TYR A 309 5.96 -8.02 2.04
CA TYR A 309 6.31 -9.38 1.67
C TYR A 309 7.80 -9.63 1.88
N LEU A 310 8.17 -10.90 2.02
CA LEU A 310 9.56 -11.31 1.99
C LEU A 310 10.03 -11.30 0.54
N PHE A 311 10.95 -10.38 0.21
CA PHE A 311 11.60 -10.34 -1.08
C PHE A 311 12.86 -11.23 -1.06
N ASN A 312 12.92 -12.23 -1.93
CA ASN A 312 14.09 -13.08 -2.10
C ASN A 312 14.80 -12.70 -3.41
N GLY A 313 15.80 -11.84 -3.32
CA GLY A 313 16.52 -11.31 -4.47
C GLY A 313 17.44 -10.15 -4.08
N LYS A 314 18.09 -9.53 -5.07
CA LYS A 314 18.90 -8.33 -4.85
C LYS A 314 18.02 -7.09 -4.82
N LEU A 315 18.13 -6.31 -3.74
CA LEU A 315 17.56 -4.98 -3.66
C LEU A 315 18.51 -3.96 -4.28
N VAL A 316 17.96 -2.85 -4.77
CA VAL A 316 18.75 -1.71 -5.25
C VAL A 316 18.89 -0.70 -4.12
N SER A 317 20.13 -0.30 -3.84
CA SER A 317 20.46 0.66 -2.80
C SER A 317 21.08 1.92 -3.41
N TYR A 318 20.56 3.07 -3.00
CA TYR A 318 21.12 4.37 -3.27
C TYR A 318 21.64 4.97 -1.97
N LYS A 319 22.93 5.30 -1.94
CA LYS A 319 23.55 5.94 -0.79
C LYS A 319 24.32 7.18 -1.20
N SER A 320 23.96 8.31 -0.62
CA SER A 320 24.58 9.62 -0.81
C SER A 320 24.40 10.45 0.46
N LEU A 321 24.97 11.66 0.50
CA LEU A 321 24.79 12.58 1.63
C LEU A 321 23.32 12.99 1.84
N ASN A 322 22.51 12.96 0.78
CA ASN A 322 21.14 13.51 0.79
C ASN A 322 20.06 12.45 0.53
N CYS A 323 20.44 11.17 0.40
CA CYS A 323 19.53 10.08 0.09
C CYS A 323 20.16 8.76 0.54
N ASP A 324 19.46 8.02 1.40
CA ASP A 324 19.72 6.62 1.74
C ASP A 324 18.40 5.87 1.51
N LEU A 325 18.36 5.06 0.45
CA LEU A 325 17.13 4.46 -0.05
C LEU A 325 17.40 3.04 -0.54
N VAL A 326 16.57 2.09 -0.13
CA VAL A 326 16.64 0.70 -0.61
C VAL A 326 15.28 0.25 -1.11
N VAL A 327 15.23 -0.22 -2.36
CA VAL A 327 14.00 -0.57 -3.08
C VAL A 327 14.11 -1.89 -3.81
N THR A 328 12.95 -2.45 -4.17
CA THR A 328 12.88 -3.57 -5.10
C THR A 328 13.20 -3.13 -6.54
N PRO A 329 13.76 -4.01 -7.40
CA PRO A 329 14.12 -3.65 -8.79
C PRO A 329 12.95 -3.20 -9.68
N ASP A 330 11.71 -3.46 -9.28
CA ASP A 330 10.49 -3.02 -9.97
C ASP A 330 9.94 -1.69 -9.44
N HIS A 331 10.53 -1.09 -8.40
CA HIS A 331 10.04 0.11 -7.75
C HIS A 331 9.99 1.34 -8.68
N ASN A 332 8.89 2.09 -8.66
CA ASN A 332 8.80 3.34 -9.43
C ASN A 332 9.49 4.48 -8.69
N GLN A 333 10.54 5.01 -9.29
CA GLN A 333 11.26 6.18 -8.81
C GLN A 333 10.70 7.46 -9.43
N VAL A 334 10.62 8.52 -8.62
CA VAL A 334 10.39 9.87 -9.14
C VAL A 334 11.73 10.49 -9.51
N VAL A 335 11.99 10.60 -10.81
CA VAL A 335 13.26 11.09 -11.36
C VAL A 335 13.06 12.24 -12.33
N MET A 336 14.09 13.08 -12.47
CA MET A 336 14.22 14.01 -13.57
C MET A 336 15.53 13.73 -14.32
N PHE A 337 15.43 13.50 -15.63
CA PHE A 337 16.58 13.26 -16.49
C PHE A 337 17.34 14.55 -16.77
N ARG A 338 18.63 14.40 -17.08
CA ARG A 338 19.52 15.48 -17.51
C ARG A 338 19.75 15.40 -19.02
N GLU A 339 19.75 16.54 -19.69
CA GLU A 339 20.07 16.65 -21.11
C GLU A 339 21.60 16.52 -21.32
N LYS A 340 21.99 15.74 -22.34
CA LYS A 340 23.41 15.47 -22.68
C LYS A 340 24.14 16.61 -23.42
N GLN A 341 23.53 17.78 -23.58
CA GLN A 341 24.23 18.89 -24.26
C GLN A 341 25.31 19.53 -23.35
N LYS A 342 26.26 20.27 -23.95
CA LYS A 342 27.44 20.86 -23.29
C LYS A 342 27.04 21.71 -22.06
N GLY A 343 27.00 21.06 -20.89
CA GLY A 343 26.48 21.61 -19.65
C GLY A 343 25.30 20.77 -19.16
N ARG A 344 25.50 20.00 -18.08
CA ARG A 344 24.48 19.15 -17.44
C ARG A 344 23.25 19.98 -17.08
N LYS A 345 22.26 20.05 -17.96
CA LYS A 345 21.01 20.81 -17.75
C LYS A 345 19.89 19.84 -17.44
N ASP A 346 19.07 20.15 -16.45
CA ASP A 346 17.89 19.34 -16.14
C ASP A 346 16.84 19.47 -17.26
N ALA A 347 16.19 18.36 -17.63
CA ALA A 347 15.13 18.32 -18.64
C ALA A 347 13.82 19.02 -18.20
N GLY A 348 13.74 19.46 -16.94
CA GLY A 348 12.64 20.26 -16.41
C GLY A 348 11.35 19.51 -16.07
N VAL A 349 11.28 18.18 -16.24
CA VAL A 349 10.08 17.38 -15.99
C VAL A 349 10.39 16.18 -15.08
N TRP A 350 9.60 16.05 -14.01
CA TRP A 350 9.60 14.87 -13.13
C TRP A 350 8.77 13.75 -13.74
N LYS A 351 9.28 12.52 -13.68
CA LYS A 351 8.63 11.33 -14.22
C LYS A 351 8.72 10.17 -13.23
N LEU A 352 7.71 9.29 -13.27
CA LEU A 352 7.81 7.97 -12.67
C LEU A 352 8.48 7.02 -13.66
N VAL A 353 9.56 6.38 -13.23
CA VAL A 353 10.31 5.39 -14.01
C VAL A 353 10.63 4.22 -13.10
N LYS A 354 10.47 2.98 -13.57
CA LYS A 354 10.86 1.82 -12.77
C LYS A 354 12.36 1.79 -12.59
N GLU A 355 12.79 1.30 -11.45
CA GLU A 355 14.19 1.17 -11.06
C GLU A 355 15.01 0.44 -12.13
N ASN A 356 14.54 -0.71 -12.62
CA ASN A 356 15.21 -1.47 -13.70
C ASN A 356 15.31 -0.75 -15.06
N ASP A 357 14.51 0.29 -15.28
CA ASP A 357 14.51 1.07 -16.53
C ASP A 357 15.40 2.32 -16.42
N LEU A 358 15.96 2.61 -15.23
CA LEU A 358 16.86 3.73 -15.02
C LEU A 358 18.25 3.42 -15.59
N SER A 359 18.78 4.35 -16.37
CA SER A 359 20.19 4.32 -16.79
C SER A 359 21.09 4.56 -15.58
N ASN A 360 22.28 3.93 -15.55
CA ASN A 360 23.26 4.12 -14.46
C ASN A 360 23.77 5.56 -14.25
N TYR A 361 23.36 6.52 -15.09
CA TYR A 361 23.80 7.91 -15.08
C TYR A 361 22.71 8.84 -15.64
N ASP A 362 22.89 10.16 -15.41
CA ASP A 362 22.09 11.26 -15.99
C ASP A 362 20.64 11.44 -15.50
N PHE A 363 20.36 11.15 -14.24
CA PHE A 363 19.11 11.56 -13.58
C PHE A 363 19.33 12.12 -12.18
N LYS A 364 18.27 12.70 -11.61
CA LYS A 364 18.22 13.13 -10.20
C LYS A 364 16.92 12.68 -9.55
N PHE A 365 16.99 12.31 -8.27
CA PHE A 365 15.81 12.03 -7.46
C PHE A 365 15.10 13.31 -7.02
N LEU A 366 13.80 13.19 -6.75
CA LEU A 366 13.02 14.24 -6.12
C LEU A 366 13.40 14.37 -4.63
N GLY A 367 14.40 15.20 -4.35
CA GLY A 367 14.86 15.47 -2.98
C GLY A 367 14.24 16.71 -2.33
N THR A 368 13.41 17.47 -3.04
CA THR A 368 12.77 18.70 -2.54
C THR A 368 11.36 18.83 -3.10
N ILE A 369 10.48 19.56 -2.40
CA ILE A 369 9.13 19.87 -2.88
C ILE A 369 9.25 21.01 -3.92
N PRO A 370 9.05 20.76 -5.23
CA PRO A 370 9.39 21.71 -6.28
C PRO A 370 8.68 23.06 -6.13
N ASN A 371 7.39 23.02 -5.80
CA ASN A 371 6.51 24.17 -5.71
C ASN A 371 5.86 24.26 -4.33
N TYR A 372 6.65 24.09 -3.26
CA TYR A 372 6.13 24.26 -1.90
C TYR A 372 5.53 25.66 -1.72
N LYS A 373 4.29 25.69 -1.23
CA LYS A 373 3.57 26.90 -0.83
C LYS A 373 3.07 26.66 0.60
N GLY A 374 3.54 27.50 1.52
CA GLY A 374 3.11 27.42 2.91
C GLY A 374 2.10 28.51 3.24
N ASN A 375 1.74 28.58 4.52
CA ASN A 375 0.83 29.58 5.03
C ASN A 375 1.53 30.95 5.10
N ILE A 376 0.86 31.97 4.58
CA ILE A 376 1.26 33.37 4.78
C ILE A 376 0.47 33.90 5.97
N VAL A 377 1.17 34.19 7.06
CA VAL A 377 0.58 34.66 8.31
C VAL A 377 1.36 35.87 8.77
N ASP A 378 0.73 37.03 8.88
CA ASP A 378 1.43 38.27 9.24
C ASP A 378 1.83 38.30 10.72
N LYS A 379 1.00 37.69 11.59
CA LYS A 379 1.24 37.66 13.04
C LYS A 379 1.03 36.27 13.64
N ILE A 380 1.93 35.86 14.51
CA ILE A 380 1.80 34.68 15.35
C ILE A 380 1.20 35.07 16.70
N LYS A 381 0.10 34.42 17.05
CA LYS A 381 -0.60 34.64 18.31
C LYS A 381 -0.23 33.55 19.33
N ILE A 382 0.29 33.96 20.47
CA ILE A 382 0.53 33.08 21.62
C ILE A 382 -0.18 33.69 22.81
N GLY A 383 -1.33 33.13 23.15
CA GLY A 383 -2.16 33.68 24.20
C GLY A 383 -2.66 35.08 23.85
N ARG A 384 -2.39 36.04 24.74
CA ARG A 384 -2.66 37.48 24.50
C ARG A 384 -1.61 38.21 23.65
N TYR A 385 -0.47 37.59 23.36
CA TYR A 385 0.60 38.24 22.59
C TYR A 385 0.42 38.01 21.09
N GLU A 386 0.68 39.06 20.32
CA GLU A 386 0.76 39.01 18.87
C GLU A 386 2.16 39.46 18.45
N PHE A 387 2.90 38.57 17.80
CA PHE A 387 4.23 38.85 17.29
C PHE A 387 4.21 38.93 15.77
N GLU A 388 4.91 39.90 15.20
CA GLU A 388 5.18 39.91 13.76
C GLU A 388 5.91 38.60 13.40
N THR A 389 5.36 37.85 12.44
CA THR A 389 5.81 36.48 12.14
C THR A 389 7.30 36.45 11.80
N ASP A 390 7.79 37.38 10.97
CA ASP A 390 9.20 37.47 10.58
C ASP A 390 10.13 37.55 11.81
N SER A 391 9.81 38.43 12.76
CA SER A 391 10.64 38.61 13.96
C SER A 391 10.52 37.42 14.91
N PHE A 392 9.32 36.84 15.03
CA PHE A 392 9.10 35.69 15.90
C PHE A 392 9.83 34.43 15.40
N VAL A 393 9.75 34.12 14.11
CA VAL A 393 10.44 32.94 13.55
C VAL A 393 11.95 33.10 13.59
N GLU A 394 12.46 34.33 13.41
CA GLU A 394 13.88 34.64 13.59
C GLU A 394 14.31 34.36 15.04
N PHE A 395 13.58 34.90 16.02
CA PHE A 395 13.86 34.65 17.44
C PHE A 395 13.74 33.16 17.81
N LEU A 396 12.75 32.46 17.26
CA LEU A 396 12.56 31.04 17.53
C LEU A 396 13.73 30.21 17.01
N GLY A 397 14.33 30.59 15.88
CA GLY A 397 15.57 29.99 15.37
C GLY A 397 16.68 30.07 16.42
N TYR A 398 16.95 31.28 16.95
CA TYR A 398 17.93 31.48 18.02
C TYR A 398 17.57 30.74 19.32
N TYR A 399 16.30 30.68 19.68
CA TYR A 399 15.86 29.95 20.86
C TYR A 399 16.10 28.44 20.72
N LEU A 400 15.84 27.87 19.54
CA LEU A 400 15.99 26.43 19.35
C LEU A 400 17.47 26.02 19.28
N SER A 401 18.37 26.86 18.77
CA SER A 401 19.82 26.63 18.83
C SER A 401 20.40 26.92 20.23
N GLU A 402 20.33 28.16 20.70
CA GLU A 402 21.07 28.67 21.86
C GLU A 402 20.24 28.85 23.14
N GLY A 403 18.91 28.72 23.00
CA GLY A 403 17.97 29.07 24.06
C GLY A 403 17.71 27.96 25.08
N SER A 404 17.24 28.36 26.25
CA SER A 404 16.63 27.45 27.22
C SER A 404 15.58 28.20 28.04
N ILE A 405 14.53 27.50 28.47
CA ILE A 405 13.57 28.03 29.43
C ILE A 405 13.84 27.44 30.81
N SER A 406 13.93 28.29 31.84
CA SER A 406 14.22 27.85 33.20
C SER A 406 13.50 28.70 34.25
N LYS A 407 13.35 28.15 35.46
CA LYS A 407 12.83 28.86 36.63
C LYS A 407 13.91 28.89 37.73
N PRO A 408 14.53 30.04 38.02
CA PRO A 408 15.48 30.15 39.13
C PRO A 408 14.77 29.96 40.47
N LYS A 409 15.52 29.57 41.52
CA LYS A 409 14.97 29.36 42.88
C LYS A 409 14.29 30.61 43.46
N ARG A 410 14.77 31.79 43.07
CA ARG A 410 14.18 33.10 43.37
C ARG A 410 14.05 33.84 42.03
N GLY A 411 12.83 34.21 41.64
CA GLY A 411 12.55 34.92 40.39
C GLY A 411 11.42 34.30 39.57
N HIS A 412 11.19 34.86 38.38
CA HIS A 412 10.18 34.42 37.43
C HIS A 412 10.76 33.40 36.45
N TRP A 413 9.89 32.69 35.73
CA TRP A 413 10.33 31.93 34.56
C TRP A 413 11.07 32.85 33.60
N GLN A 414 12.08 32.34 32.92
CA GLN A 414 12.86 33.13 31.99
C GLN A 414 13.38 32.29 30.84
N ILE A 415 13.44 32.90 29.66
CA ILE A 415 14.24 32.40 28.55
C ILE A 415 15.66 32.90 28.75
N LYS A 416 16.64 32.02 28.61
CA LYS A 416 18.06 32.35 28.54
C LYS A 416 18.55 31.99 27.16
N ILE A 417 19.12 32.95 26.43
CA ILE A 417 19.91 32.71 25.22
C ILE A 417 21.38 32.87 25.61
N SER A 418 22.22 31.86 25.37
CA SER A 418 23.66 31.93 25.68
C SER A 418 24.45 32.01 24.37
N GLN A 419 25.31 33.01 24.20
CA GLN A 419 26.12 33.16 22.98
C GLN A 419 27.42 33.89 23.31
N GLN A 420 28.56 33.30 22.93
CA GLN A 420 29.90 33.82 23.22
C GLN A 420 30.42 34.77 22.14
N LYS A 421 29.97 34.60 20.89
CA LYS A 421 30.33 35.50 19.78
C LYS A 421 29.52 36.79 19.90
N GLU A 422 30.17 37.90 20.23
CA GLU A 422 29.48 39.18 20.50
C GLU A 422 28.62 39.62 19.30
N GLU A 423 29.12 39.51 18.07
CA GLU A 423 28.38 39.88 16.85
C GLU A 423 27.06 39.10 16.72
N ALA A 424 27.08 37.79 16.95
CA ALA A 424 25.90 36.94 16.91
C ALA A 424 24.95 37.28 18.08
N LYS A 425 25.49 37.50 19.28
CA LYS A 425 24.72 37.90 20.46
C LYS A 425 23.99 39.23 20.23
N GLU A 426 24.67 40.24 19.66
CA GLU A 426 24.07 41.54 19.37
C GLU A 426 22.91 41.43 18.37
N LEU A 427 23.05 40.60 17.34
CA LEU A 427 22.00 40.32 16.38
C LEU A 427 20.78 39.66 17.05
N MET A 428 21.01 38.60 17.83
CA MET A 428 19.96 37.91 18.59
C MET A 428 19.24 38.86 19.57
N LEU A 429 20.00 39.70 20.28
CA LEU A 429 19.49 40.67 21.23
C LEU A 429 18.63 41.74 20.55
N LYS A 430 19.05 42.23 19.37
CA LYS A 430 18.29 43.20 18.58
C LYS A 430 16.90 42.66 18.21
N VAL A 431 16.81 41.39 17.82
CA VAL A 431 15.54 40.75 17.48
C VAL A 431 14.70 40.54 18.73
N ALA A 432 15.30 40.05 19.82
CA ALA A 432 14.60 39.86 21.08
C ALA A 432 13.98 41.18 21.60
N ARG A 433 14.70 42.31 21.48
CA ARG A 433 14.20 43.64 21.89
C ARG A 433 12.99 44.13 21.07
N LYS A 434 12.75 43.59 19.88
CA LYS A 434 11.53 43.89 19.11
C LYS A 434 10.31 43.12 19.65
N LEU A 435 10.54 41.98 20.30
CA LEU A 435 9.49 41.05 20.73
C LEU A 435 9.16 41.19 22.22
N PHE A 436 10.13 41.58 23.04
CA PHE A 436 10.00 41.58 24.49
C PHE A 436 10.44 42.91 25.10
N ASP A 437 9.57 43.48 25.95
CA ASP A 437 9.82 44.77 26.60
C ASP A 437 10.98 44.75 27.60
N LYS A 438 11.18 43.61 28.26
CA LYS A 438 12.18 43.44 29.33
C LYS A 438 13.19 42.38 28.95
N ILE A 439 14.46 42.77 28.92
CA ILE A 439 15.59 41.88 28.68
C ILE A 439 16.75 42.28 29.61
N TRP A 440 17.36 41.29 30.24
CA TRP A 440 18.59 41.45 31.02
C TRP A 440 19.78 40.96 30.21
N ASP A 441 20.62 41.88 29.79
CA ASP A 441 21.86 41.59 29.06
C ASP A 441 22.97 41.17 30.03
N SER A 442 23.79 40.23 29.60
CA SER A 442 24.92 39.73 30.36
C SER A 442 26.10 39.46 29.43
N LYS A 443 27.28 39.19 29.99
CA LYS A 443 28.48 38.95 29.19
C LYS A 443 28.31 37.80 28.19
N ASP A 444 27.80 36.66 28.65
CA ASP A 444 27.76 35.42 27.86
C ASP A 444 26.36 35.10 27.30
N GLY A 445 25.48 36.09 27.20
CA GLY A 445 24.11 35.93 26.71
C GLY A 445 23.13 36.93 27.30
N PHE A 446 21.83 36.64 27.20
CA PHE A 446 20.78 37.50 27.75
C PHE A 446 19.59 36.68 28.25
N TYR A 447 18.80 37.31 29.12
CA TYR A 447 17.66 36.70 29.79
C TYR A 447 16.39 37.50 29.53
N ILE A 448 15.30 36.81 29.24
CA ILE A 448 13.98 37.40 29.02
C ILE A 448 13.05 36.86 30.11
N PRO A 449 12.70 37.66 31.13
CA PRO A 449 11.74 37.26 32.15
C PRO A 449 10.34 37.09 31.56
N LEU A 450 9.73 35.94 31.82
CA LEU A 450 8.36 35.60 31.43
C LEU A 450 7.44 35.65 32.65
N LEU A 451 6.41 36.49 32.57
CA LEU A 451 5.37 36.64 33.60
C LEU A 451 4.07 35.93 33.24
N ASP A 452 3.90 35.61 31.95
CA ASP A 452 2.64 35.12 31.40
C ASP A 452 2.68 33.61 31.19
N GLU A 453 1.68 32.92 31.74
CA GLU A 453 1.64 31.46 31.77
C GLU A 453 1.47 30.85 30.37
N GLU A 454 0.87 31.56 29.41
CA GLU A 454 0.68 31.06 28.04
C GLU A 454 2.01 31.03 27.28
N LEU A 455 2.82 32.09 27.40
CA LEU A 455 4.19 32.11 26.86
C LEU A 455 5.08 31.07 27.52
N ILE A 456 5.00 30.95 28.86
CA ILE A 456 5.76 29.94 29.61
C ILE A 456 5.39 28.55 29.10
N THR A 457 4.10 28.28 28.94
CA THR A 457 3.58 26.99 28.46
C THR A 457 4.05 26.70 27.04
N TYR A 458 4.02 27.70 26.15
CA TYR A 458 4.48 27.56 24.77
C TYR A 458 5.95 27.13 24.73
N PHE A 459 6.87 27.90 25.33
CA PHE A 459 8.30 27.60 25.29
C PHE A 459 8.66 26.32 26.07
N ARG A 460 7.94 25.98 27.14
CA ARG A 460 8.15 24.70 27.84
C ARG A 460 7.77 23.49 27.00
N LYS A 461 6.73 23.61 26.15
CA LYS A 461 6.33 22.52 25.24
C LYS A 461 7.38 22.24 24.17
N LEU A 462 8.25 23.20 23.88
CA LEU A 462 9.34 23.03 22.91
C LEU A 462 10.48 22.13 23.41
N GLY A 463 10.42 21.61 24.63
CA GLY A 463 11.39 20.63 25.12
C GLY A 463 12.68 21.24 25.68
N LYS A 464 13.60 20.34 26.06
CA LYS A 464 14.97 20.65 26.52
C LYS A 464 15.96 20.39 25.39
N SER A 465 17.25 20.65 25.58
CA SER A 465 18.27 20.58 24.52
C SER A 465 18.18 19.35 23.59
N TYR A 466 17.97 18.15 24.13
CA TYR A 466 17.87 16.92 23.31
C TYR A 466 16.47 16.61 22.78
N ASP A 467 15.44 17.29 23.30
CA ASP A 467 14.02 17.04 22.98
C ASP A 467 13.41 18.19 22.17
N LYS A 468 14.22 19.18 21.80
CA LYS A 468 13.74 20.35 21.08
C LYS A 468 13.23 20.00 19.70
N TYR A 469 12.11 20.61 19.32
CA TYR A 469 11.53 20.45 17.99
C TYR A 469 11.01 21.77 17.45
N ILE A 470 10.94 21.87 16.12
CA ILE A 470 10.27 22.97 15.43
C ILE A 470 8.76 22.70 15.45
N PRO A 471 7.94 23.62 15.97
CA PRO A 471 6.49 23.44 16.00
C PRO A 471 5.88 23.31 14.62
N GLU A 472 4.76 22.57 14.54
CA GLU A 472 4.10 22.27 13.27
C GLU A 472 3.57 23.54 12.59
N GLU A 473 3.06 24.49 13.36
CA GLU A 473 2.60 25.79 12.84
C GLU A 473 3.72 26.58 12.15
N ILE A 474 4.98 26.38 12.56
CA ILE A 474 6.14 27.02 11.95
C ILE A 474 6.58 26.24 10.70
N LYS A 475 6.59 24.90 10.75
CA LYS A 475 6.92 24.03 9.60
C LYS A 475 5.97 24.21 8.42
N GLN A 476 4.76 24.69 8.66
CA GLN A 476 3.74 24.94 7.64
C GLN A 476 3.77 26.36 7.07
N LEU A 477 4.63 27.25 7.55
CA LEU A 477 4.75 28.61 7.02
C LEU A 477 5.38 28.63 5.63
N ASP A 478 5.10 29.70 4.88
CA ASP A 478 5.68 29.89 3.56
C ASP A 478 7.22 29.95 3.59
N LYS A 479 7.85 29.65 2.43
CA LYS A 479 9.30 29.61 2.25
C LYS A 479 10.01 30.86 2.79
N LYS A 480 9.39 32.04 2.69
CA LYS A 480 9.98 33.28 3.20
C LYS A 480 10.27 33.21 4.71
N TYR A 481 9.34 32.67 5.50
CA TYR A 481 9.48 32.57 6.95
C TYR A 481 10.40 31.41 7.35
N LEU A 482 10.28 30.27 6.67
CA LEU A 482 11.18 29.11 6.89
C LEU A 482 12.64 29.49 6.61
N LYS A 483 12.89 30.33 5.61
CA LYS A 483 14.23 30.86 5.34
C LYS A 483 14.75 31.72 6.48
N ILE A 484 13.95 32.67 6.98
CA ILE A 484 14.33 33.51 8.13
C ILE A 484 14.65 32.64 9.35
N PHE A 485 13.80 31.65 9.63
CA PHE A 485 14.01 30.69 10.71
C PHE A 485 15.34 29.93 10.56
N LEU A 486 15.61 29.36 9.39
CA LEU A 486 16.83 28.57 9.15
C LEU A 486 18.09 29.42 9.18
N ASP A 487 18.06 30.61 8.58
CA ASP A 487 19.18 31.56 8.62
C ASP A 487 19.49 31.95 10.08
N ALA A 488 18.47 32.16 10.91
CA ALA A 488 18.63 32.44 12.35
C ALA A 488 19.17 31.23 13.14
N TYR A 489 18.64 30.04 12.88
CA TYR A 489 19.07 28.80 13.55
C TYR A 489 20.56 28.52 13.30
N LEU A 490 21.03 28.72 12.06
CA LEU A 490 22.44 28.53 11.67
C LEU A 490 23.41 29.52 12.32
N ILE A 491 22.95 30.72 12.70
CA ILE A 491 23.79 31.69 13.42
C ILE A 491 24.11 31.21 14.84
N GLY A 492 23.23 30.43 15.45
CA GLY A 492 23.50 29.83 16.76
C GLY A 492 24.43 28.63 16.68
N ASP A 493 24.12 27.68 15.79
CA ASP A 493 24.76 26.36 15.71
C ASP A 493 26.11 26.33 14.95
N GLY A 494 26.80 27.48 14.85
CA GLY A 494 28.04 27.66 14.07
C GLY A 494 29.19 28.34 14.79
#